data_AF-A0A657APL4-F1
#
_entry.id   AF-A0A657APL4-F1
#
_cell.length_a   1.000
_cell.length_b   1.000
_cell.length_c   1.000
_cell.angle_alpha   90.00
_cell.angle_beta   90.00
_cell.angle_gamma   90.00
#
_symmetry.space_group_name_H-M   'P 1'
#
loop_
_entity.id
_entity.type
_entity.pdbx_description
1 polymer ?
#
loop_
_entity_poly.entity_id
_entity_poly.type
_entity_poly.pdbx_seq_one_letter_code
_entity_poly.pdbx_strand_id
1 'polypeptide(L)'
;MANGKVEEFKGDLHDYEVWLQDFHKESSKTETVETDSADKQNESAEDKKERKRIAAELRQKLSPLKKKLKTAEKAMEKHQEALAELEEKLAAPEIYQAENKAKLKELMDEQATHKVGLEESEMEWFELSEEIETAESQM
;
A
#
# COMPACT_ATOMS: atom_id res chain seq x y z
N MET A 1 18.54 -24.53 17.02
CA MET A 1 17.42 -24.62 16.05
C MET A 1 16.20 -23.96 16.68
N ALA A 2 15.36 -23.29 15.87
CA ALA A 2 14.17 -22.48 16.19
C ALA A 2 14.43 -20.97 16.34
N ASN A 3 13.77 -20.06 15.63
CA ASN A 3 12.82 -20.12 14.51
C ASN A 3 12.90 -18.78 13.78
N GLY A 4 13.22 -18.80 12.48
CA GLY A 4 13.05 -17.65 11.60
C GLY A 4 11.57 -17.46 11.31
N LYS A 5 10.98 -16.41 11.90
CA LYS A 5 9.72 -15.85 11.43
C LYS A 5 10.00 -14.42 10.99
N VAL A 6 10.17 -14.25 9.69
CA VAL A 6 9.91 -12.96 9.04
C VAL A 6 8.39 -12.92 8.92
N GLU A 7 7.72 -12.29 9.89
CA GLU A 7 6.34 -11.88 9.69
C GLU A 7 6.38 -10.68 8.75
N GLU A 8 5.71 -10.80 7.59
CA GLU A 8 5.44 -9.64 6.73
C GLU A 8 4.74 -8.60 7.59
N PHE A 9 5.46 -7.52 7.86
CA PHE A 9 4.97 -6.40 8.64
C PHE A 9 3.81 -5.76 7.86
N LYS A 10 2.58 -5.99 8.33
CA LYS A 10 1.36 -5.38 7.80
C LYS A 10 1.14 -4.00 8.40
N GLY A 11 2.08 -3.09 8.18
CA GLY A 11 2.01 -1.69 8.60
C GLY A 11 2.90 -0.83 7.72
N ASP A 12 2.56 0.44 7.54
CA ASP A 12 3.46 1.35 6.83
C ASP A 12 4.63 1.78 7.73
N LEU A 13 5.62 2.49 7.18
CA LEU A 13 6.80 2.93 7.93
C LEU A 13 6.44 3.76 9.18
N HIS A 14 5.26 4.39 9.20
CA HIS A 14 4.76 5.16 10.33
C HIS A 14 4.30 4.26 11.49
N ASP A 15 3.69 3.11 11.19
CA ASP A 15 3.33 2.11 12.20
C ASP A 15 4.58 1.51 12.86
N TYR A 16 5.69 1.40 12.12
CA TYR A 16 6.99 0.98 12.67
C TYR A 16 7.57 2.03 13.63
N GLU A 17 7.44 3.31 13.31
CA GLU A 17 7.90 4.42 14.14
C GLU A 17 7.10 4.55 15.45
N VAL A 18 5.78 4.36 15.37
CA VAL A 18 4.89 4.33 16.53
C VAL A 18 5.19 3.11 17.41
N TRP A 19 5.39 1.94 16.80
CA TRP A 19 5.76 0.72 17.53
C TRP A 19 7.12 0.86 18.23
N LEU A 20 8.12 1.50 17.60
CA LEU A 20 9.42 1.78 18.23
C LEU A 20 9.31 2.74 19.42
N GLN A 21 8.46 3.76 19.32
CA GLN A 21 8.20 4.68 20.44
C GLN A 21 7.47 3.99 21.60
N ASP A 22 6.49 3.14 21.30
CA ASP A 22 5.78 2.37 22.32
C ASP A 22 6.69 1.29 22.94
N PHE A 23 7.56 0.66 22.16
CA PHE A 23 8.61 -0.26 22.64
C PHE A 23 9.63 0.45 23.55
N HIS A 24 10.06 1.68 23.21
CA HIS A 24 10.93 2.49 24.08
C HIS A 24 10.25 2.94 25.37
N LYS A 25 8.95 3.26 25.33
CA LYS A 25 8.16 3.61 26.52
C LYS A 25 7.93 2.41 27.44
N GLU A 26 7.71 1.23 26.88
CA GLU A 26 7.48 0.00 27.65
C GLU A 26 8.78 -0.55 28.25
N SER A 27 9.91 -0.42 27.53
CA SER A 27 11.25 -0.73 28.05
C SER A 27 11.71 0.21 29.18
N SER A 28 11.19 1.44 29.23
CA SER A 28 11.48 2.44 30.28
C SER A 28 10.74 2.17 31.60
N LYS A 29 9.80 1.21 31.67
CA LYS A 29 8.94 1.01 32.85
C LYS A 29 9.39 -0.11 33.77
N THR A 30 10.41 -0.89 33.40
CA THR A 30 10.82 -2.09 34.15
C THR A 30 12.06 -1.90 35.03
N GLU A 31 12.81 -0.81 34.91
CA GLU A 31 14.01 -0.59 35.75
C GLU A 31 13.88 0.66 36.62
N THR A 32 13.17 0.51 37.73
CA THR A 32 13.33 1.37 38.90
C THR A 32 14.48 0.86 39.76
N VAL A 33 15.73 1.28 39.51
CA VAL A 33 16.73 1.47 40.57
C VAL A 33 17.73 2.55 40.15
N GLU A 34 17.62 3.70 40.81
CA GLU A 34 18.66 4.66 41.19
C GLU A 34 19.93 4.76 40.34
N THR A 35 20.10 5.89 39.63
CA THR A 35 21.30 6.75 39.73
C THR A 35 21.08 8.08 39.02
N ASP A 36 21.53 9.14 39.70
CA ASP A 36 21.67 10.51 39.22
C ASP A 36 22.26 10.60 37.80
N SER A 37 21.59 11.33 36.92
CA SER A 37 22.16 12.46 36.16
C SER A 37 21.27 12.79 34.96
N ALA A 38 20.78 14.03 34.99
CA ALA A 38 20.28 14.83 33.88
C ALA A 38 20.61 14.33 32.46
N ASP A 39 19.63 13.72 31.79
CA ASP A 39 19.19 14.14 30.45
C ASP A 39 17.81 13.51 30.15
N LYS A 40 16.80 13.89 30.94
CA LYS A 40 15.43 13.78 30.43
C LYS A 40 15.30 14.87 29.39
N GLN A 41 15.58 14.55 28.13
CA GLN A 41 15.22 15.39 26.98
C GLN A 41 13.70 15.58 26.99
N ASN A 42 13.26 16.57 27.75
CA ASN A 42 11.92 17.09 27.75
C ASN A 42 11.83 17.89 26.46
N GLU A 43 11.36 17.24 25.38
CA GLU A 43 11.07 17.93 24.12
C GLU A 43 10.35 19.24 24.42
N SER A 44 10.92 20.36 23.97
CA SER A 44 10.34 21.67 24.19
C SER A 44 8.94 21.70 23.59
N ALA A 45 8.07 22.55 24.14
CA ALA A 45 6.77 22.81 23.53
C ALA A 45 6.92 23.25 22.06
N GLU A 46 8.05 23.85 21.71
CA GLU A 46 8.44 24.22 20.34
C GLU A 46 8.77 23.00 19.49
N ASP A 47 9.54 22.02 19.98
CA ASP A 47 9.87 20.78 19.26
C ASP A 47 8.61 19.95 18.97
N LYS A 48 7.71 19.84 19.94
CA LYS A 48 6.42 19.14 19.77
C LYS A 48 5.52 19.83 18.75
N LYS A 49 5.57 21.16 18.68
CA LYS A 49 4.78 21.96 17.74
C LYS A 49 5.35 21.82 16.32
N GLU A 50 6.67 21.86 16.18
CA GLU A 50 7.38 21.70 14.92
C GLU A 50 7.17 20.30 14.34
N ARG A 51 7.31 19.23 15.14
CA ARG A 51 7.01 17.85 14.71
C ARG A 51 5.57 17.69 14.22
N LYS A 52 4.59 18.26 14.94
CA LYS A 52 3.19 18.22 14.53
C LYS A 52 2.95 18.95 13.21
N ARG A 53 3.67 20.04 12.96
CA ARG A 53 3.60 20.77 11.68
C ARG A 53 4.15 19.92 10.55
N ILE A 54 5.35 19.36 10.71
CA ILE A 54 5.99 18.50 9.71
C ILE A 54 5.10 17.27 9.40
N ALA A 55 4.56 16.61 10.43
CA ALA A 55 3.64 15.48 10.25
C ALA A 55 2.34 15.85 9.53
N ALA A 56 1.80 17.05 9.81
CA ALA A 56 0.60 17.54 9.12
C ALA A 56 0.87 17.84 7.64
N GLU A 57 2.01 18.45 7.33
CA GLU A 57 2.45 18.72 5.96
C GLU A 57 2.71 17.43 5.18
N LEU A 58 3.35 16.44 5.81
CA LEU A 58 3.56 15.10 5.25
C LEU A 58 2.22 14.45 4.90
N ARG A 59 1.28 14.45 5.85
CA ARG A 59 -0.05 13.87 5.63
C ARG A 59 -0.82 14.59 4.53
N GLN A 60 -0.70 15.91 4.43
CA GLN A 60 -1.35 16.67 3.36
C GLN A 60 -0.82 16.31 1.97
N LYS A 61 0.49 16.06 1.85
CA LYS A 61 1.13 15.66 0.58
C LYS A 61 0.86 14.20 0.23
N LEU A 62 0.99 13.28 1.18
CA LEU A 62 0.86 11.84 0.93
C LEU A 62 -0.58 11.33 0.87
N SER A 63 -1.51 11.93 1.61
CA SER A 63 -2.91 11.48 1.64
C SER A 63 -3.58 11.41 0.25
N PRO A 64 -3.44 12.40 -0.65
CA PRO A 64 -4.02 12.29 -1.99
C PRO A 64 -3.35 11.18 -2.82
N LEU A 65 -2.03 11.01 -2.70
CA LEU A 65 -1.29 9.97 -3.43
C LEU A 65 -1.69 8.57 -2.97
N LYS A 66 -1.70 8.32 -1.65
CA LYS A 66 -2.18 7.05 -1.07
C LYS A 66 -3.63 6.73 -1.47
N LYS A 67 -4.47 7.75 -1.64
CA LYS A 67 -5.86 7.56 -2.12
C LYS A 67 -5.92 7.16 -3.59
N LYS A 68 -5.09 7.78 -4.45
CA LYS A 68 -4.98 7.40 -5.85
C LYS A 68 -4.42 5.98 -5.99
N LEU A 69 -3.38 5.65 -5.22
CA LEU A 69 -2.77 4.32 -5.21
C LEU A 69 -3.81 3.23 -4.92
N LYS A 70 -4.60 3.41 -3.86
CA LYS A 70 -5.72 2.52 -3.52
C LYS A 70 -6.81 2.44 -4.60
N THR A 71 -6.96 3.48 -5.41
CA THR A 71 -7.93 3.49 -6.52
C THR A 71 -7.39 2.65 -7.68
N ALA A 72 -6.10 2.79 -8.00
CA ALA A 72 -5.41 1.94 -8.98
C ALA A 72 -5.44 0.46 -8.56
N GLU A 73 -5.16 0.14 -7.29
CA GLU A 73 -5.25 -1.23 -6.76
C GLU A 73 -6.64 -1.86 -6.97
N LYS A 74 -7.70 -1.10 -6.67
CA LYS A 74 -9.07 -1.56 -6.89
C LYS A 74 -9.41 -1.72 -8.36
N ALA A 75 -8.86 -0.88 -9.23
CA ALA A 75 -9.03 -1.02 -10.67
C ALA A 75 -8.35 -2.31 -11.14
N MET A 76 -7.12 -2.58 -10.70
CA MET A 76 -6.41 -3.83 -10.99
C MET A 76 -7.21 -5.05 -10.54
N GLU A 77 -7.68 -5.07 -9.29
CA GLU A 77 -8.51 -6.18 -8.75
C GLU A 77 -9.75 -6.42 -9.63
N LYS A 78 -10.47 -5.35 -9.99
CA LYS A 78 -11.63 -5.44 -10.88
C LYS A 78 -11.27 -5.98 -12.27
N HIS A 79 -10.16 -5.54 -12.86
CA HIS A 79 -9.72 -6.02 -14.16
C HIS A 79 -9.32 -7.50 -14.10
N GLN A 80 -8.64 -7.92 -13.04
CA GLN A 80 -8.25 -9.32 -12.81
C GLN A 80 -9.47 -10.23 -12.61
N GLU A 81 -10.45 -9.81 -11.80
CA GLU A 81 -11.71 -10.54 -11.62
C GLU A 81 -12.47 -10.69 -12.95
N ALA A 82 -12.61 -9.59 -13.71
CA ALA A 82 -13.27 -9.63 -15.00
C ALA A 82 -12.55 -10.53 -16.00
N LEU A 83 -11.21 -10.52 -16.01
CA LEU A 83 -10.41 -11.43 -16.85
C LEU A 83 -10.62 -12.89 -16.46
N ALA A 84 -10.65 -13.22 -15.17
CA ALA A 84 -10.90 -14.57 -14.71
C ALA A 84 -12.29 -15.07 -15.15
N GLU A 85 -13.33 -14.24 -15.03
CA GLU A 85 -14.67 -14.58 -15.52
C GLU A 85 -14.72 -14.78 -17.05
N LEU A 86 -13.99 -13.95 -17.80
CA LEU A 86 -13.91 -14.07 -19.25
C LEU A 86 -13.16 -15.34 -19.66
N GLU A 87 -12.09 -15.68 -18.97
CA GLU A 87 -11.33 -16.91 -19.19
C GLU A 87 -12.18 -18.16 -18.94
N GLU A 88 -13.02 -18.16 -17.90
CA GLU A 88 -13.98 -19.25 -17.66
C GLU A 88 -14.96 -19.40 -18.83
N LYS A 89 -15.52 -18.28 -19.33
CA LYS A 89 -16.43 -18.28 -20.48
C LYS A 89 -15.74 -18.74 -21.77
N LEU A 90 -14.48 -18.36 -21.96
CA LEU A 90 -13.66 -18.72 -23.12
C LEU A 90 -13.11 -20.15 -23.06
N ALA A 91 -13.08 -20.77 -21.88
CA ALA A 91 -12.72 -22.16 -21.71
C ALA A 91 -13.84 -23.14 -22.13
N ALA A 92 -15.10 -22.66 -22.19
CA ALA A 92 -16.24 -23.48 -22.60
C ALA A 92 -16.15 -23.85 -24.09
N PRO A 93 -16.11 -25.14 -24.47
CA PRO A 93 -15.95 -25.54 -25.88
C PRO A 93 -17.11 -25.08 -26.78
N GLU A 94 -18.29 -24.84 -26.22
CA GLU A 94 -19.47 -24.35 -26.91
C GLU A 94 -19.25 -22.98 -27.56
N ILE A 95 -18.38 -22.13 -26.99
CA ILE A 95 -18.14 -20.77 -27.50
C ILE A 95 -17.46 -20.77 -28.88
N TYR A 96 -16.81 -21.87 -29.26
CA TYR A 96 -16.12 -22.04 -30.55
C TYR A 96 -17.02 -22.60 -31.66
N GLN A 97 -18.30 -22.85 -31.36
CA GLN A 97 -19.27 -23.26 -32.37
C GLN A 97 -19.59 -22.10 -33.33
N ALA A 98 -19.98 -22.42 -34.57
CA ALA A 98 -20.15 -21.42 -35.63
C ALA A 98 -21.24 -20.39 -35.30
N GLU A 99 -22.26 -20.81 -34.55
CA GLU A 99 -23.38 -20.02 -34.07
C GLU A 99 -22.95 -18.95 -33.04
N ASN A 100 -21.84 -19.20 -32.33
CA ASN A 100 -21.33 -18.34 -31.26
C ASN A 100 -20.22 -17.39 -31.71
N LYS A 101 -19.88 -17.34 -33.00
CA LYS A 101 -18.78 -16.53 -33.54
C LYS A 101 -18.85 -15.05 -33.12
N ALA A 102 -20.06 -14.47 -33.08
CA ALA A 102 -20.25 -13.09 -32.64
C ALA A 102 -19.92 -12.91 -31.14
N LYS A 103 -20.40 -13.84 -30.30
CA LYS A 103 -20.14 -13.84 -28.86
C LYS A 103 -18.66 -14.09 -28.55
N LEU A 104 -18.02 -15.02 -29.26
CA LEU A 104 -16.59 -15.29 -29.14
C LEU A 104 -15.76 -14.03 -29.43
N LYS A 105 -16.11 -13.29 -30.48
CA LYS A 105 -15.43 -12.04 -30.81
C LYS A 105 -15.60 -11.00 -29.69
N GLU A 106 -16.82 -10.82 -29.20
CA GLU A 106 -17.11 -9.90 -28.09
C GLU A 106 -16.30 -10.25 -26.83
N LEU A 107 -16.25 -11.52 -26.43
CA LEU A 107 -15.46 -11.96 -25.27
C LEU A 107 -13.96 -11.73 -25.46
N MET A 108 -13.44 -11.90 -26.68
CA MET A 108 -12.04 -11.63 -27.01
C MET A 108 -11.72 -10.13 -26.97
N ASP A 109 -12.62 -9.30 -27.50
CA ASP A 109 -12.50 -7.83 -27.48
C ASP A 109 -12.58 -7.30 -26.02
N GLU A 110 -13.49 -7.86 -25.21
CA GLU A 110 -13.58 -7.58 -23.76
C GLU A 110 -12.31 -8.01 -23.03
N GLN A 111 -11.77 -9.21 -23.30
CA GLN A 111 -10.53 -9.69 -22.68
C GLN A 111 -9.36 -8.76 -23.02
N ALA A 112 -9.22 -8.35 -24.28
CA ALA A 112 -8.18 -7.40 -24.69
C ALA A 112 -8.32 -6.06 -23.97
N THR A 113 -9.55 -5.54 -23.86
CA THR A 113 -9.84 -4.29 -23.15
C THR A 113 -9.47 -4.37 -21.67
N HIS A 114 -9.83 -5.47 -21.00
CA HIS A 114 -9.48 -5.63 -19.59
C HIS A 114 -7.98 -5.85 -19.35
N LYS A 115 -7.26 -6.51 -20.28
CA LYS A 115 -5.80 -6.62 -20.22
C LYS A 115 -5.11 -5.27 -20.34
N VAL A 116 -5.50 -4.45 -21.32
CA VAL A 116 -4.95 -3.09 -21.47
C VAL A 116 -5.26 -2.25 -20.23
N GLY A 117 -6.50 -2.28 -19.74
CA GLY A 117 -6.86 -1.54 -18.52
C GLY A 117 -6.11 -2.02 -17.26
N LEU A 118 -5.78 -3.31 -17.18
CA LEU A 118 -4.93 -3.84 -16.11
C LEU A 118 -3.51 -3.27 -16.21
N GLU A 119 -2.89 -3.32 -17.38
CA GLU A 119 -1.55 -2.77 -17.62
C GLU A 119 -1.49 -1.26 -17.32
N GLU A 120 -2.50 -0.50 -17.72
CA GLU A 120 -2.61 0.93 -17.41
C GLU A 120 -2.72 1.18 -15.90
N SER A 121 -3.52 0.37 -15.20
CA SER A 121 -3.68 0.48 -13.75
C SER A 121 -2.40 0.08 -13.00
N GLU A 122 -1.67 -0.91 -13.49
CA GLU A 122 -0.36 -1.33 -12.96
C GLU A 122 0.69 -0.23 -13.14
N MET A 123 0.70 0.42 -14.31
CA MET A 123 1.58 1.57 -14.57
C MET A 123 1.26 2.75 -13.65
N GLU A 124 -0.03 3.10 -13.51
CA GLU A 124 -0.45 4.15 -12.59
C GLU A 124 -0.09 3.81 -11.14
N TRP A 125 -0.28 2.55 -10.72
CA TRP A 125 0.11 2.10 -9.39
C TRP A 125 1.63 2.23 -9.16
N PHE A 126 2.44 1.86 -10.15
CA PHE A 126 3.90 1.97 -10.09
C PHE A 126 4.34 3.43 -9.98
N GLU A 127 3.86 4.30 -10.85
CA GLU A 127 4.19 5.74 -10.84
C GLU A 127 3.80 6.40 -9.51
N LEU A 128 2.61 6.09 -8.99
CA LEU A 128 2.15 6.61 -7.70
C LEU A 128 2.98 6.08 -6.52
N SER A 129 3.44 4.84 -6.60
CA SER A 129 4.33 4.26 -5.58
C SER A 129 5.68 4.96 -5.58
N GLU A 130 6.26 5.21 -6.75
CA GLU A 130 7.50 5.99 -6.89
C GLU A 130 7.33 7.43 -6.40
N GLU A 131 6.19 8.07 -6.69
CA GLU A 131 5.89 9.44 -6.22
C GLU A 131 5.78 9.49 -4.69
N ILE A 132 5.14 8.49 -4.07
CA ILE A 132 5.05 8.36 -2.61
C ILE A 132 6.43 8.17 -2.01
N GLU A 133 7.23 7.23 -2.51
CA GLU A 133 8.58 6.97 -2.02
C GLU A 133 9.48 8.20 -2.15
N THR A 134 9.39 8.91 -3.28
CA THR A 134 10.14 10.16 -3.51
C THR A 134 9.71 11.24 -2.53
N ALA A 135 8.41 11.40 -2.29
CA ALA A 135 7.89 12.36 -1.33
C ALA A 135 8.32 12.03 0.10
N GLU A 136 8.39 10.75 0.46
CA GLU A 136 8.88 10.28 1.77
C GLU A 136 10.40 10.47 1.93
N SER A 137 11.19 10.29 0.86
CA SER A 137 12.66 10.39 0.86
C SER A 137 13.19 11.83 0.83
N GLN A 138 12.42 12.78 0.28
CA GLN A 138 12.81 14.20 0.21
C GLN A 138 12.50 14.99 1.50
N MET A 139 12.03 14.34 2.56
CA MET A 139 11.67 14.96 3.84
C MET A 139 12.55 14.48 4.98
#